data_AF-A0A661YKC4-F1
#
_entry.id   AF-A0A661YKC4-F1
#
_cell.length_a   1.000
_cell.length_b   1.000
_cell.length_c   1.000
_cell.angle_alpha   90.00
_cell.angle_beta   90.00
_cell.angle_gamma   90.00
#
_symmetry.space_group_name_H-M   'P 1'
#
loop_
_entity.id
_entity.type
_entity.pdbx_description
1 polymer ?
#
loop_
_entity_poly.entity_id
_entity_poly.type
_entity_poly.pdbx_seq_one_letter_code
_entity_poly.pdbx_strand_id
1 'polypeptide(L)'
;INYNLPDDLEVYVHRSGRTGRAGKSGISIAIVHTRETNKIKSLQKITGKTFKRKPIPDGRDICKKQLFNLIDKVEKVEMNEEQIEEFLPEILAKLDWLSREDLIKHFVSVEFNRFSSYYKNAPDLNVDAEKGPGRNDRDKRGKRDGKKPRSSGEFSRFFINLGKLNNLTTAKIIGLINDATRTKDIEIGKIDILKKFSFFEIEKKHEDLVLQSFSKGIKHDGIKVAVELSKPESGKEKRGFKKSDRPYKKFENSRKKSGKKPYRRK
;
A
#
# COMPACT_ATOMS: atom_id res chain seq x y z
N ILE A 1 15.08 -5.54 5.33
CA ILE A 1 14.25 -5.16 4.16
C ILE A 1 14.35 -3.64 3.99
N ASN A 2 14.53 -3.15 2.77
CA ASN A 2 14.55 -1.72 2.46
C ASN A 2 13.22 -1.33 1.81
N TYR A 3 12.40 -0.56 2.52
CA TYR A 3 11.09 -0.09 2.02
C TYR A 3 11.23 0.94 0.90
N ASN A 4 12.23 1.81 1.00
CA ASN A 4 12.64 2.75 -0.03
C ASN A 4 14.16 2.66 -0.20
N LEU A 5 14.65 2.87 -1.42
CA LEU A 5 16.09 3.00 -1.66
C LEU A 5 16.60 4.33 -1.08
N PRO A 6 17.67 4.31 -0.27
CA PRO A 6 18.29 5.55 0.18
C PRO A 6 18.82 6.35 -1.02
N ASP A 7 18.84 7.68 -0.90
CA ASP A 7 19.40 8.55 -1.94
C ASP A 7 20.92 8.41 -2.02
N ASP A 8 21.56 8.23 -0.87
CA ASP A 8 22.96 7.86 -0.76
C ASP A 8 23.13 6.33 -0.86
N LEU A 9 23.97 5.92 -1.80
CA LEU A 9 24.25 4.53 -2.12
C LEU A 9 25.08 3.84 -1.02
N GLU A 10 25.92 4.56 -0.28
CA GLU A 10 26.69 4.01 0.85
C GLU A 10 25.77 3.56 1.99
N VAL A 11 24.68 4.30 2.20
CA VAL A 11 23.66 3.95 3.19
C VAL A 11 23.03 2.59 2.87
N TYR A 12 22.85 2.26 1.59
CA TYR A 12 22.36 0.92 1.21
C TYR A 12 23.36 -0.18 1.62
N VAL A 13 24.66 0.05 1.41
CA VAL A 13 25.71 -0.91 1.78
C VAL A 13 25.69 -1.15 3.29
N HIS A 14 25.65 -0.09 4.10
CA HIS A 14 25.57 -0.21 5.56
C HIS A 14 24.31 -0.92 6.06
N ARG A 15 23.15 -0.69 5.40
CA ARG A 15 21.89 -1.38 5.72
C ARG A 15 21.95 -2.86 5.36
N SER A 16 22.43 -3.17 4.16
CA SER A 16 22.52 -4.54 3.68
C SER A 16 23.55 -5.37 4.46
N GLY A 17 24.64 -4.76 4.94
CA GLY A 17 25.64 -5.40 5.80
C GLY A 17 25.14 -5.80 7.19
N ARG A 18 23.87 -5.54 7.54
CA ARG A 18 23.28 -5.99 8.81
C ARG A 18 22.86 -7.46 8.80
N THR A 19 22.69 -8.08 7.62
CA THR A 19 22.40 -9.52 7.46
C THR A 19 23.66 -10.30 7.07
N GLY A 20 23.64 -11.64 7.15
CA GLY A 20 24.74 -12.50 6.71
C GLY A 20 26.05 -12.37 7.52
N ARG A 21 25.96 -12.42 8.85
CA ARG A 21 27.11 -12.30 9.77
C ARG A 21 27.77 -13.64 10.05
N ALA A 22 29.04 -13.60 10.49
CA ALA A 22 29.81 -14.78 10.93
C ALA A 22 29.80 -15.93 9.90
N GLY A 23 30.02 -15.59 8.62
CA GLY A 23 30.05 -16.56 7.52
C GLY A 23 28.69 -17.13 7.11
N LYS A 24 27.58 -16.74 7.77
CA LYS A 24 26.24 -17.21 7.41
C LYS A 24 25.67 -16.42 6.23
N SER A 25 24.79 -17.07 5.46
CA SER A 25 24.06 -16.39 4.38
C SER A 25 23.02 -15.41 4.95
N GLY A 26 22.70 -14.38 4.17
CA GLY A 26 21.74 -13.33 4.54
C GLY A 26 20.93 -12.87 3.34
N ILE A 27 19.71 -12.41 3.59
CA ILE A 27 18.79 -11.95 2.54
C ILE A 27 18.56 -10.45 2.73
N SER A 28 18.92 -9.66 1.71
CA SER A 28 18.55 -8.24 1.59
C SER A 28 17.53 -8.08 0.48
N ILE A 29 16.35 -7.55 0.82
CA ILE A 29 15.27 -7.24 -0.11
C ILE A 29 15.12 -5.73 -0.15
N ALA A 30 14.91 -5.17 -1.35
CA ALA A 30 14.56 -3.78 -1.56
C ALA A 30 13.28 -3.69 -2.40
N ILE A 31 12.35 -2.84 -1.96
CA ILE A 31 11.16 -2.45 -2.72
C ILE A 31 11.55 -1.24 -3.57
N VAL A 32 11.26 -1.28 -4.87
CA VAL A 32 11.78 -0.31 -5.84
C VAL A 32 10.66 0.12 -6.77
N HIS A 33 10.50 1.44 -6.95
CA HIS A 33 9.57 1.99 -7.94
C HIS A 33 10.23 2.05 -9.33
N THR A 34 9.43 2.04 -10.41
CA THR A 34 9.93 2.09 -11.81
C THR A 34 10.91 3.23 -12.08
N ARG A 35 10.68 4.38 -11.45
CA ARG A 35 11.52 5.58 -11.54
C ARG A 35 12.91 5.42 -10.90
N GLU A 36 13.08 4.45 -10.02
CA GLU A 36 14.31 4.20 -9.26
C GLU A 36 15.16 3.09 -9.86
N THR A 37 14.77 2.53 -11.01
CA THR A 37 15.51 1.48 -11.72
C THR A 37 16.98 1.87 -11.99
N ASN A 38 17.23 3.16 -12.25
CA ASN A 38 18.59 3.67 -12.43
C ASN A 38 19.43 3.60 -11.15
N LYS A 39 18.82 3.80 -9.96
CA LYS A 39 19.52 3.66 -8.67
C LYS A 39 20.01 2.22 -8.47
N ILE A 40 19.21 1.22 -8.86
CA ILE A 40 19.61 -0.19 -8.82
C ILE A 40 20.83 -0.46 -9.71
N LYS A 41 20.86 0.07 -10.94
CA LYS A 41 22.02 -0.06 -11.83
C LYS A 41 23.29 0.53 -11.21
N SER A 42 23.18 1.70 -10.56
CA SER A 42 24.30 2.32 -9.85
C SER A 42 24.75 1.48 -8.65
N LEU A 43 23.81 0.93 -7.85
CA LEU A 43 24.13 0.03 -6.75
C LEU A 43 24.86 -1.22 -7.22
N GLN A 44 24.45 -1.82 -8.34
CA GLN A 44 25.13 -2.99 -8.91
C GLN A 44 26.58 -2.68 -9.30
N LYS A 45 26.84 -1.49 -9.86
CA LYS A 45 28.21 -1.05 -10.21
C LYS A 45 29.09 -0.87 -8.98
N ILE A 46 28.58 -0.22 -7.93
CA ILE A 46 29.36 0.06 -6.71
C ILE A 46 29.59 -1.21 -5.90
N THR A 47 28.56 -2.05 -5.77
CA THR A 47 28.65 -3.26 -4.94
C THR A 47 29.26 -4.46 -5.66
N GLY A 48 29.38 -4.41 -6.99
CA GLY A 48 29.80 -5.54 -7.83
C GLY A 48 28.84 -6.73 -7.82
N LYS A 49 27.64 -6.59 -7.23
CA LYS A 49 26.65 -7.67 -7.07
C LYS A 49 25.47 -7.45 -7.98
N THR A 50 24.88 -8.54 -8.49
CA THR A 50 23.66 -8.51 -9.28
C THR A 50 22.43 -8.63 -8.37
N PHE A 51 21.42 -7.80 -8.60
CA PHE A 51 20.14 -7.91 -7.90
C PHE A 51 19.22 -8.84 -8.70
N LYS A 52 18.67 -9.85 -8.03
CA LYS A 52 17.63 -10.71 -8.61
C LYS A 52 16.29 -10.02 -8.47
N ARG A 53 15.70 -9.56 -9.58
CA ARG A 53 14.32 -9.07 -9.59
C ARG A 53 13.39 -10.23 -9.24
N LYS A 54 12.53 -10.03 -8.25
CA LYS A 54 11.41 -10.93 -7.96
C LYS A 54 10.10 -10.19 -8.18
N PRO A 55 9.08 -10.84 -8.76
CA PRO A 55 7.75 -10.25 -8.82
C PRO A 55 7.18 -10.09 -7.41
N ILE A 56 6.29 -9.12 -7.28
CA ILE A 56 5.45 -8.96 -6.09
C ILE A 56 4.46 -10.14 -6.09
N PRO A 57 4.32 -10.87 -4.96
CA PRO A 57 3.35 -11.95 -4.86
C PRO A 57 1.94 -11.46 -5.18
N ASP A 58 1.17 -12.26 -5.91
CA ASP A 58 -0.21 -11.92 -6.21
C ASP A 58 -1.12 -12.16 -4.98
N GLY A 59 -2.38 -11.79 -5.10
CA GLY A 59 -3.35 -12.03 -4.03
C GLY A 59 -3.51 -13.50 -3.65
N ARG A 60 -3.40 -14.41 -4.64
CA ARG A 60 -3.56 -15.85 -4.44
C ARG A 60 -2.38 -16.45 -3.66
N ASP A 61 -1.16 -16.03 -3.99
CA ASP A 61 0.08 -16.41 -3.32
C ASP A 61 0.06 -15.98 -1.86
N ILE A 62 -0.43 -14.77 -1.59
CA ILE A 62 -0.56 -14.27 -0.22
C ILE A 62 -1.60 -15.09 0.55
N CYS A 63 -2.79 -15.30 -0.03
CA CYS A 63 -3.82 -16.16 0.57
C CYS A 63 -3.30 -17.57 0.85
N LYS A 64 -2.58 -18.17 -0.09
CA LYS A 64 -1.95 -19.49 0.07
C LYS A 64 -0.97 -19.49 1.24
N LYS A 65 -0.07 -18.52 1.33
CA LYS A 65 0.92 -18.47 2.41
C LYS A 65 0.28 -18.20 3.77
N GLN A 66 -0.76 -17.38 3.83
CA GLN A 66 -1.53 -17.16 5.06
C GLN A 66 -2.26 -18.41 5.50
N LEU A 67 -2.86 -19.16 4.56
CA LEU A 67 -3.51 -20.44 4.85
C LEU A 67 -2.51 -21.45 5.43
N PHE A 68 -1.34 -21.61 4.82
CA PHE A 68 -0.33 -22.52 5.38
C PHE A 68 0.15 -22.07 6.76
N ASN A 69 0.38 -20.78 6.97
CA ASN A 69 0.77 -20.28 8.28
C ASN A 69 -0.33 -20.51 9.34
N LEU A 70 -1.61 -20.56 8.96
CA LEU A 70 -2.69 -20.93 9.86
C LEU A 70 -2.60 -22.40 10.24
N ILE A 71 -2.39 -23.29 9.26
CA ILE A 71 -2.22 -24.73 9.54
C ILE A 71 -1.01 -24.96 10.44
N ASP A 72 0.13 -24.31 10.16
CA ASP A 72 1.33 -24.40 11.00
C ASP A 72 1.07 -23.93 12.43
N LYS A 73 0.15 -22.97 12.63
CA LYS A 73 -0.25 -22.54 13.97
C LYS A 73 -1.09 -23.59 14.65
N VAL A 74 -2.12 -24.12 13.98
CA VAL A 74 -3.00 -25.16 14.50
C VAL A 74 -2.18 -26.39 14.91
N GLU A 75 -1.19 -26.79 14.11
CA GLU A 75 -0.30 -27.91 14.41
C GLU A 75 0.57 -27.69 15.66
N LYS A 76 0.96 -26.43 15.93
CA LYS A 76 1.87 -26.06 17.02
C LYS A 76 1.16 -25.56 18.27
N VAL A 77 -0.17 -25.53 18.28
CA VAL A 77 -0.91 -25.12 19.49
C VAL A 77 -0.71 -26.19 20.55
N GLU A 78 -0.09 -25.81 21.67
CA GLU A 78 -0.16 -26.59 22.89
C GLU A 78 -1.59 -26.46 23.44
N MET A 79 -2.34 -27.55 23.41
CA MET A 79 -3.72 -27.55 23.89
C MET A 79 -3.72 -27.50 25.42
N ASN A 80 -4.24 -26.41 25.98
CA ASN A 80 -4.51 -26.32 27.39
C ASN A 80 -5.91 -26.91 27.65
N GLU A 81 -5.99 -28.24 27.74
CA GLU A 81 -7.24 -29.01 27.75
C GLU A 81 -8.22 -28.53 28.84
N GLU A 82 -7.70 -28.14 30.00
CA GLU A 82 -8.47 -27.69 31.18
C GLU A 82 -9.42 -26.51 30.90
N GLN A 83 -9.07 -25.62 29.97
CA GLN A 83 -9.86 -24.41 29.68
C GLN A 83 -10.97 -24.63 28.65
N ILE A 84 -10.89 -25.72 27.88
CA ILE A 84 -11.77 -25.98 26.74
C ILE A 84 -12.73 -27.13 27.03
N GLU A 85 -12.40 -27.97 28.02
CA GLU A 85 -13.14 -29.16 28.40
C GLU A 85 -14.61 -28.88 28.75
N GLU A 86 -14.92 -27.73 29.37
CA GLU A 86 -16.31 -27.36 29.69
C GLU A 86 -17.17 -27.06 28.45
N PHE A 87 -16.56 -26.59 27.35
CA PHE A 87 -17.26 -26.22 26.12
C PHE A 87 -17.25 -27.34 25.08
N LEU A 88 -16.28 -28.25 25.16
CA LEU A 88 -16.03 -29.26 24.15
C LEU A 88 -17.24 -30.18 23.88
N PRO A 89 -17.99 -30.66 24.88
CA PRO A 89 -19.15 -31.54 24.64
C PRO A 89 -20.23 -30.87 23.79
N GLU A 90 -20.57 -29.61 24.08
CA GLU A 90 -21.60 -28.89 23.32
C GLU A 90 -21.12 -28.57 21.90
N ILE A 91 -19.85 -28.22 21.73
CA ILE A 91 -19.25 -27.95 20.42
C ILE A 91 -19.24 -29.21 19.56
N LEU A 92 -18.81 -30.35 20.12
CA LEU A 92 -18.79 -31.63 19.41
C LEU A 92 -20.19 -32.05 18.98
N ALA A 93 -21.20 -31.93 19.85
CA ALA A 93 -22.59 -32.23 19.51
C ALA A 93 -23.12 -31.37 18.35
N LYS A 94 -22.77 -30.07 18.29
CA LYS A 94 -23.17 -29.19 17.17
C LYS A 94 -22.47 -29.52 15.85
N LEU A 95 -21.31 -30.17 15.91
CA LEU A 95 -20.48 -30.51 14.75
C LEU A 95 -20.56 -32.00 14.37
N ASP A 96 -21.32 -32.81 15.11
CA ASP A 96 -21.38 -34.27 14.98
C ASP A 96 -21.83 -34.74 13.58
N TRP A 97 -22.70 -33.96 12.94
CA TRP A 97 -23.18 -34.25 11.58
C TRP A 97 -22.13 -34.01 10.49
N LEU A 98 -20.99 -33.38 10.81
CA LEU A 98 -19.90 -33.13 9.86
C LEU A 98 -18.84 -34.22 9.95
N SER A 99 -18.46 -34.77 8.78
CA SER A 99 -17.29 -35.63 8.68
C SER A 99 -16.02 -34.87 9.07
N ARG A 100 -14.97 -35.58 9.51
CA ARG A 100 -13.65 -34.96 9.80
C ARG A 100 -13.14 -34.12 8.62
N GLU A 101 -13.30 -34.62 7.40
CA GLU A 101 -12.89 -33.89 6.20
C GLU A 101 -13.69 -32.61 6.01
N ASP A 102 -15.01 -32.67 6.21
CA ASP A 102 -15.86 -31.51 6.03
C ASP A 102 -15.66 -30.50 7.15
N LEU A 103 -15.41 -30.93 8.38
CA LEU A 103 -15.02 -30.06 9.49
C LEU A 103 -13.76 -29.26 9.11
N ILE A 104 -12.71 -29.93 8.61
CA ILE A 104 -11.49 -29.25 8.14
C ILE A 104 -11.81 -28.26 7.01
N LYS A 105 -12.60 -28.67 6.00
CA LYS A 105 -12.99 -27.77 4.89
C LYS A 105 -13.75 -26.55 5.37
N HIS A 106 -14.66 -26.69 6.33
CA HIS A 106 -15.43 -25.58 6.89
C HIS A 106 -14.53 -24.61 7.66
N PHE A 107 -13.69 -25.10 8.57
CA PHE A 107 -12.76 -24.25 9.32
C PHE A 107 -11.78 -23.53 8.40
N VAL A 108 -11.19 -24.26 7.44
CA VAL A 108 -10.31 -23.67 6.42
C VAL A 108 -11.05 -22.63 5.60
N SER A 109 -12.30 -22.89 5.20
CA SER A 109 -13.10 -21.97 4.38
C SER A 109 -13.50 -20.71 5.14
N VAL A 110 -13.85 -20.80 6.42
CA VAL A 110 -14.14 -19.64 7.28
C VAL A 110 -12.91 -18.73 7.37
N GLU A 111 -11.76 -19.30 7.69
CA GLU A 111 -10.52 -18.53 7.77
C GLU A 111 -10.05 -18.03 6.41
N PHE A 112 -10.14 -18.83 5.36
CA PHE A 112 -9.77 -18.44 4.00
C PHE A 112 -10.64 -17.29 3.50
N ASN A 113 -11.95 -17.35 3.72
CA ASN A 113 -12.86 -16.27 3.32
C ASN A 113 -12.54 -14.95 4.03
N ARG A 114 -12.05 -15.01 5.27
CA ARG A 114 -11.63 -13.84 6.05
C ARG A 114 -10.55 -13.03 5.35
N PHE A 115 -9.53 -13.67 4.77
CA PHE A 115 -8.45 -12.95 4.06
C PHE A 115 -8.58 -12.94 2.54
N SER A 116 -9.29 -13.90 1.94
CA SER A 116 -9.52 -13.96 0.49
C SER A 116 -10.29 -12.75 -0.02
N SER A 117 -11.29 -12.29 0.74
CA SER A 117 -12.04 -11.07 0.42
C SER A 117 -11.15 -9.83 0.24
N TYR A 118 -10.04 -9.75 0.99
CA TYR A 118 -9.08 -8.64 0.91
C TYR A 118 -8.22 -8.69 -0.36
N TYR A 119 -7.81 -9.88 -0.79
CA TYR A 119 -6.88 -10.05 -1.91
C TYR A 119 -7.56 -10.36 -3.26
N LYS A 120 -8.84 -10.76 -3.26
CA LYS A 120 -9.58 -11.18 -4.46
C LYS A 120 -9.59 -10.11 -5.56
N ASN A 121 -9.66 -8.84 -5.18
CA ASN A 121 -9.71 -7.70 -6.09
C ASN A 121 -8.43 -6.83 -6.03
N ALA A 122 -7.36 -7.31 -5.38
CA ALA A 122 -6.14 -6.53 -5.28
C ALA A 122 -5.51 -6.33 -6.67
N PRO A 123 -5.17 -5.09 -7.07
CA PRO A 123 -4.56 -4.85 -8.38
C PRO A 123 -3.17 -5.49 -8.42
N ASP A 124 -2.81 -6.06 -9.58
CA ASP A 124 -1.44 -6.51 -9.80
C ASP A 124 -0.49 -5.31 -9.74
N LEU A 125 0.46 -5.37 -8.80
CA LEU A 125 1.46 -4.34 -8.58
C LEU A 125 2.72 -4.56 -9.43
N ASN A 126 2.81 -5.69 -10.14
CA ASN A 126 3.90 -5.96 -11.06
C ASN A 126 3.80 -5.05 -12.28
N VAL A 127 4.90 -4.36 -12.55
CA VAL A 127 5.06 -3.45 -13.69
C VAL A 127 6.11 -4.02 -14.63
N ASP A 128 5.82 -4.06 -15.93
CA ASP A 128 6.77 -4.52 -16.94
C ASP A 128 7.94 -3.53 -17.06
N ALA A 129 9.08 -3.92 -16.49
CA ALA A 129 10.29 -3.08 -16.48
C ALA A 129 10.97 -2.96 -17.86
N GLU A 130 10.60 -3.80 -18.85
CA GLU A 130 11.21 -3.79 -20.18
C GLU A 130 10.62 -2.74 -21.13
N LYS A 131 9.42 -2.22 -20.84
CA LYS A 131 8.88 -1.04 -21.54
C LYS A 131 9.42 0.23 -20.90
N GLY A 132 10.72 0.46 -21.06
CA GLY A 132 11.32 1.76 -20.75
C GLY A 132 10.64 2.88 -21.56
N PRO A 133 10.65 4.14 -21.10
CA PRO A 133 10.23 5.25 -21.94
C PRO A 133 11.19 5.33 -23.12
N GLY A 134 10.74 4.90 -24.30
CA GLY A 134 11.48 4.98 -25.54
C GLY A 134 12.00 6.39 -25.76
N ARG A 135 13.32 6.51 -25.94
CA ARG A 135 14.06 7.77 -25.98
C ARG A 135 13.95 8.51 -27.33
N ASN A 136 12.88 8.28 -28.10
CA ASN A 136 12.73 8.79 -29.48
C ASN A 136 11.51 9.69 -29.75
N ASP A 137 10.73 10.10 -28.75
CA ASP A 137 9.60 11.04 -28.98
C ASP A 137 9.99 12.49 -28.72
N ARG A 138 10.92 13.04 -29.52
CA ARG A 138 11.16 14.50 -29.57
C ARG A 138 10.53 15.21 -30.76
N ASP A 139 9.94 14.50 -31.72
CA ASP A 139 9.47 15.11 -32.98
C ASP A 139 8.00 14.84 -33.36
N LYS A 140 7.11 14.59 -32.40
CA LYS A 140 5.66 14.63 -32.68
C LYS A 140 4.88 15.44 -31.66
N ARG A 141 4.99 16.76 -31.81
CA ARG A 141 3.99 17.72 -31.36
C ARG A 141 2.74 17.56 -32.23
N GLY A 142 1.98 16.50 -31.99
CA GLY A 142 0.74 16.19 -32.70
C GLY A 142 -0.16 15.37 -31.80
N LYS A 143 -1.31 15.94 -31.45
CA LYS A 143 -2.52 15.32 -30.87
C LYS A 143 -2.29 13.97 -30.17
N ARG A 144 -2.04 14.00 -28.86
CA ARG A 144 -2.06 12.79 -28.05
C ARG A 144 -3.50 12.48 -27.66
N ASP A 145 -4.14 11.71 -28.52
CA ASP A 145 -5.38 11.02 -28.25
C ASP A 145 -5.30 10.22 -26.95
N GLY A 146 -6.44 10.21 -26.26
CA GLY A 146 -6.63 9.76 -24.90
C GLY A 146 -6.04 8.38 -24.63
N LYS A 147 -5.10 8.38 -23.68
CA LYS A 147 -4.84 7.23 -22.83
C LYS A 147 -6.20 6.72 -22.33
N LYS A 148 -6.63 5.52 -22.75
CA LYS A 148 -7.87 4.88 -22.28
C LYS A 148 -7.98 5.12 -20.76
N PRO A 149 -9.02 5.81 -20.28
CA PRO A 149 -9.23 5.96 -18.85
C PRO A 149 -9.42 4.54 -18.31
N ARG A 150 -8.64 4.17 -17.29
CA ARG A 150 -9.20 3.25 -16.29
C ARG A 150 -10.52 3.89 -15.89
N SER A 151 -11.62 3.15 -16.00
CA SER A 151 -12.98 3.59 -15.67
C SER A 151 -12.91 4.70 -14.63
N SER A 152 -13.11 5.94 -15.07
CA SER A 152 -13.17 7.09 -14.18
C SER A 152 -14.53 7.04 -13.50
N GLY A 153 -14.78 5.97 -12.75
CA GLY A 153 -15.77 6.02 -11.70
C GLY A 153 -15.36 7.20 -10.84
N GLU A 154 -16.17 8.25 -10.81
CA GLU A 154 -15.99 9.26 -9.78
C GLU A 154 -16.04 8.51 -8.45
N PHE A 155 -15.02 8.64 -7.63
CA PHE A 155 -15.00 8.03 -6.30
C PHE A 155 -15.46 9.07 -5.30
N SER A 156 -16.40 8.68 -4.45
CA SER A 156 -16.88 9.49 -3.33
C SER A 156 -16.14 9.09 -2.07
N ARG A 157 -15.57 10.07 -1.38
CA ARG A 157 -14.81 9.86 -0.15
C ARG A 157 -15.76 9.91 1.05
N PHE A 158 -15.66 8.92 1.91
CA PHE A 158 -16.41 8.80 3.14
C PHE A 158 -15.50 8.95 4.35
N PHE A 159 -16.02 9.60 5.39
CA PHE A 159 -15.50 9.57 6.74
C PHE A 159 -16.16 8.42 7.51
N ILE A 160 -15.39 7.74 8.36
CA ILE A 160 -15.90 6.78 9.34
C ILE A 160 -15.30 7.08 10.71
N ASN A 161 -16.13 7.06 11.75
CA ASN A 161 -15.77 7.41 13.14
C ASN A 161 -14.88 6.37 13.85
N LEU A 162 -14.33 5.39 13.13
CA LEU A 162 -13.47 4.33 13.66
C LEU A 162 -12.03 4.51 13.16
N GLY A 163 -11.05 4.23 14.02
CA GLY A 163 -9.63 4.26 13.67
C GLY A 163 -8.82 3.13 14.30
N LYS A 164 -7.49 3.28 14.28
CA LYS A 164 -6.57 2.27 14.85
C LYS A 164 -6.83 1.97 16.33
N LEU A 165 -7.27 2.96 17.10
CA LEU A 165 -7.62 2.78 18.52
C LEU A 165 -8.88 1.92 18.73
N ASN A 166 -9.72 1.79 17.69
CA ASN A 166 -10.89 0.91 17.69
C ASN A 166 -10.55 -0.43 16.99
N ASN A 167 -9.26 -0.78 16.94
CA ASN A 167 -8.72 -1.93 16.22
C ASN A 167 -9.22 -2.00 14.76
N LEU A 168 -9.46 -0.86 14.12
CA LEU A 168 -9.95 -0.82 12.75
C LEU A 168 -8.81 -1.16 11.78
N THR A 169 -9.08 -2.11 10.90
CA THR A 169 -8.21 -2.53 9.81
C THR A 169 -8.94 -2.37 8.48
N THR A 170 -8.19 -2.37 7.38
CA THR A 170 -8.77 -2.29 6.04
C THR A 170 -9.77 -3.43 5.80
N ALA A 171 -9.43 -4.63 6.26
CA ALA A 171 -10.33 -5.80 6.19
C ALA A 171 -11.63 -5.58 6.97
N LYS A 172 -11.56 -4.99 8.18
CA LYS A 172 -12.75 -4.66 8.97
C LYS A 172 -13.61 -3.60 8.28
N ILE A 173 -13.02 -2.59 7.63
CA ILE A 173 -13.77 -1.58 6.86
C ILE A 173 -14.51 -2.25 5.69
N ILE A 174 -13.83 -3.07 4.90
CA ILE A 174 -14.42 -3.79 3.77
C ILE A 174 -15.54 -4.72 4.27
N GLY A 175 -15.31 -5.44 5.37
CA GLY A 175 -16.33 -6.27 6.01
C GLY A 175 -17.55 -5.46 6.41
N LEU A 176 -17.37 -4.34 7.13
CA LEU A 176 -18.46 -3.45 7.53
C LEU A 176 -19.26 -2.93 6.33
N ILE A 177 -18.60 -2.55 5.23
CA ILE A 177 -19.28 -2.08 4.01
C ILE A 177 -20.09 -3.22 3.38
N ASN A 178 -19.50 -4.41 3.23
CA ASN A 178 -20.18 -5.56 2.64
C ASN A 178 -21.38 -6.02 3.49
N ASP A 179 -21.23 -6.05 4.81
CA ASP A 179 -22.28 -6.43 5.75
C ASP A 179 -23.42 -5.40 5.75
N ALA A 180 -23.08 -4.11 5.73
CA ALA A 180 -24.04 -3.01 5.68
C ALA A 180 -24.84 -3.00 4.38
N THR A 181 -24.16 -3.21 3.25
CA THR A 181 -24.76 -3.10 1.91
C THR A 181 -25.37 -4.42 1.42
N ARG A 182 -25.03 -5.55 2.07
CA ARG A 182 -25.39 -6.92 1.63
C ARG A 182 -24.94 -7.23 0.21
N THR A 183 -23.88 -6.57 -0.27
CA THR A 183 -23.29 -6.78 -1.59
C THR A 183 -21.78 -6.90 -1.48
N LYS A 184 -21.14 -7.62 -2.41
CA LYS A 184 -19.68 -7.80 -2.46
C LYS A 184 -19.03 -7.17 -3.69
N ASP A 185 -19.84 -6.51 -4.51
CA ASP A 185 -19.45 -5.98 -5.83
C ASP A 185 -19.14 -4.48 -5.79
N ILE A 186 -19.12 -3.88 -4.61
CA ILE A 186 -18.76 -2.48 -4.44
C ILE A 186 -17.24 -2.36 -4.57
N GLU A 187 -16.81 -1.66 -5.63
CA GLU A 187 -15.42 -1.31 -5.80
C GLU A 187 -15.03 -0.21 -4.80
N ILE A 188 -14.05 -0.53 -3.96
CA ILE A 188 -13.53 0.35 -2.92
C ILE A 188 -12.18 0.89 -3.38
N GLY A 189 -12.08 2.21 -3.43
CA GLY A 189 -10.88 2.95 -3.78
C GLY A 189 -9.89 3.06 -2.60
N LYS A 190 -9.30 4.25 -2.43
CA LYS A 190 -8.30 4.47 -1.37
C LYS A 190 -8.92 4.36 0.03
N ILE A 191 -8.20 3.73 0.96
CA ILE A 191 -8.55 3.67 2.39
C ILE A 191 -7.41 4.29 3.22
N ASP A 192 -7.74 5.29 4.03
CA ASP A 192 -6.83 6.00 4.93
C ASP A 192 -7.24 5.74 6.39
N ILE A 193 -6.52 4.86 7.10
CA ILE A 193 -6.81 4.55 8.52
C ILE A 193 -5.97 5.44 9.44
N LEU A 194 -6.63 6.34 10.17
CA LEU A 194 -5.99 7.23 11.13
C LEU A 194 -6.21 6.74 12.57
N LYS A 195 -5.68 7.47 13.55
CA LYS A 195 -5.65 7.02 14.94
C LYS A 195 -7.05 6.87 15.55
N LYS A 196 -7.93 7.85 15.34
CA LYS A 196 -9.28 7.94 15.93
C LYS A 196 -10.42 7.75 14.92
N PHE A 197 -10.17 8.00 13.65
CA PHE A 197 -11.16 7.94 12.57
C PHE A 197 -10.45 7.48 11.29
N SER A 198 -11.20 7.24 10.22
CA SER A 198 -10.64 6.81 8.95
C SER A 198 -11.42 7.38 7.78
N PHE A 199 -10.86 7.25 6.58
CA PHE A 199 -11.55 7.53 5.33
C PHE A 199 -11.48 6.34 4.39
N PHE A 200 -12.49 6.22 3.54
CA PHE A 200 -12.48 5.26 2.43
C PHE A 200 -13.18 5.87 1.21
N GLU A 201 -12.88 5.36 0.02
CA GLU A 201 -13.46 5.81 -1.24
C GLU A 201 -14.30 4.68 -1.84
N ILE A 202 -15.47 5.01 -2.40
CA ILE A 202 -16.34 4.06 -3.11
C ILE A 202 -16.77 4.69 -4.43
N GLU A 203 -16.97 3.88 -5.47
CA GLU A 203 -17.55 4.37 -6.73
C GLU A 203 -18.87 5.11 -6.48
N LYS A 204 -19.00 6.30 -7.05
CA LYS A 204 -20.11 7.23 -6.84
C LYS A 204 -21.48 6.61 -7.12
N LYS A 205 -21.57 5.63 -8.01
CA LYS A 205 -22.81 4.87 -8.28
C LYS A 205 -23.36 4.11 -7.06
N HIS A 206 -22.52 3.86 -6.05
CA HIS A 206 -22.87 3.18 -4.80
C HIS A 206 -22.94 4.13 -3.59
N GLU A 207 -22.84 5.45 -3.80
CA GLU A 207 -22.82 6.44 -2.71
C GLU A 207 -24.09 6.37 -1.85
N ASP A 208 -25.26 6.44 -2.47
CA ASP A 208 -26.55 6.42 -1.78
C ASP A 208 -26.77 5.11 -1.03
N LEU A 209 -26.39 3.98 -1.64
CA LEU A 209 -26.50 2.66 -1.02
C LEU A 209 -25.72 2.61 0.29
N VAL A 210 -24.49 3.13 0.30
CA VAL A 210 -23.62 3.12 1.49
C VAL A 210 -24.21 4.02 2.57
N LEU A 211 -24.62 5.25 2.25
CA LEU A 211 -25.23 6.16 3.23
C LEU A 211 -26.49 5.55 3.87
N GLN A 212 -27.38 5.00 3.05
CA GLN A 212 -28.61 4.37 3.52
C GLN A 212 -28.32 3.15 4.39
N SER A 213 -27.34 2.33 4.01
CA SER A 213 -26.97 1.12 4.74
C SER A 213 -26.41 1.41 6.13
N PHE A 214 -25.56 2.43 6.29
CA PHE A 214 -24.98 2.79 7.59
C PHE A 214 -25.93 3.57 8.50
N SER A 215 -27.00 4.16 7.96
CA SER A 215 -28.04 4.84 8.77
C SER A 215 -28.83 3.88 9.69
N LYS A 216 -28.80 2.57 9.39
CA LYS A 216 -29.52 1.51 10.14
C LYS A 216 -28.90 1.16 11.51
N GLY A 217 -27.85 1.88 11.94
CA GLY A 217 -27.32 1.77 13.30
C GLY A 217 -26.41 0.56 13.54
N ILE A 218 -25.44 0.36 12.65
CA ILE A 218 -24.45 -0.72 12.75
C ILE A 218 -23.51 -0.47 13.94
N LYS A 219 -23.10 -1.55 14.62
CA LYS A 219 -22.10 -1.49 15.70
C LYS A 219 -20.86 -2.30 15.33
N HIS A 220 -19.69 -1.81 15.72
CA HIS A 220 -18.41 -2.51 15.63
C HIS A 220 -17.76 -2.50 17.01
N ASP A 221 -17.48 -3.69 17.56
CA ASP A 221 -16.87 -3.84 18.90
C ASP A 221 -17.61 -3.00 19.98
N GLY A 222 -18.96 -3.00 19.92
CA GLY A 222 -19.84 -2.25 20.82
C GLY A 222 -20.02 -0.76 20.49
N ILE A 223 -19.22 -0.19 19.58
CA ILE A 223 -19.25 1.22 19.18
C ILE A 223 -20.20 1.40 17.99
N LYS A 224 -21.09 2.40 18.05
CA LYS A 224 -21.95 2.76 16.92
C LYS A 224 -21.10 3.32 15.78
N VAL A 225 -21.23 2.73 14.60
CA VAL A 225 -20.52 3.16 13.38
C VAL A 225 -21.29 4.30 12.75
N ALA A 226 -20.60 5.40 12.49
CA ALA A 226 -21.11 6.56 11.77
C ALA A 226 -20.27 6.77 10.51
N VAL A 227 -20.97 6.92 9.37
CA VAL A 227 -20.38 7.13 8.05
C VAL A 227 -20.99 8.37 7.41
N GLU A 228 -20.16 9.27 6.91
CA GLU A 228 -20.57 10.55 6.31
C GLU A 228 -19.78 10.84 5.04
N LEU A 229 -20.36 11.60 4.11
CA LEU A 229 -19.63 12.11 2.94
C LEU A 229 -18.57 13.13 3.38
N SER A 230 -17.33 12.88 2.97
CA SER A 230 -16.22 13.79 3.18
C SER A 230 -15.88 14.50 1.88
N LYS A 231 -15.64 15.81 1.96
CA LYS A 231 -14.99 16.50 0.84
C LYS A 231 -13.59 15.91 0.63
N PRO A 232 -13.13 15.76 -0.62
CA PRO A 232 -11.73 15.45 -0.86
C PRO A 232 -10.87 16.52 -0.20
N GLU A 233 -9.74 16.11 0.36
CA GLU A 233 -8.78 17.08 0.87
C GLU A 233 -8.32 17.88 -0.36
N SER A 234 -8.80 19.11 -0.52
CA SER A 234 -8.27 20.04 -1.51
C SER A 234 -6.79 20.12 -1.23
N GLY A 235 -5.97 19.52 -2.09
CA GLY A 235 -4.54 19.46 -1.89
C GLY A 235 -4.07 20.86 -1.53
N LYS A 236 -3.37 20.99 -0.40
CA LYS A 236 -2.48 22.13 -0.22
C LYS A 236 -1.49 22.05 -1.37
N GLU A 237 -1.80 22.74 -2.46
CA GLU A 237 -0.82 23.13 -3.45
C GLU A 237 0.32 23.71 -2.64
N LYS A 238 1.46 23.04 -2.64
CA LYS A 238 2.72 23.70 -2.32
C LYS A 238 2.77 24.87 -3.29
N ARG A 239 2.44 26.07 -2.81
CA ARG A 239 2.64 27.32 -3.54
C ARG A 239 4.10 27.33 -3.95
N GLY A 240 4.35 26.90 -5.18
CA GLY A 240 5.64 27.07 -5.82
C GLY A 240 5.89 28.56 -5.80
N PHE A 241 7.00 28.98 -5.19
CA PHE A 241 7.54 30.30 -5.41
C PHE A 241 7.68 30.47 -6.93
N LYS A 242 6.74 31.21 -7.54
CA LYS A 242 6.88 31.71 -8.91
C LYS A 242 8.09 32.63 -8.90
N LYS A 243 9.22 32.11 -9.38
CA LYS A 243 10.38 32.92 -9.72
C LYS A 243 9.92 33.80 -10.88
N SER A 244 9.60 35.05 -10.58
CA SER A 244 9.21 36.05 -11.57
C SER A 244 10.34 36.20 -12.59
N ASP A 245 10.01 36.03 -13.86
CA ASP A 245 10.87 36.30 -15.00
C ASP A 245 11.40 37.74 -14.93
N ARG A 246 12.66 37.89 -14.54
CA ARG A 246 13.43 39.11 -14.81
C ARG A 246 14.21 38.87 -16.11
N PRO A 247 14.03 39.69 -17.15
CA PRO A 247 14.75 39.52 -18.40
C PRO A 247 16.24 39.77 -18.17
N TYR A 248 17.05 38.81 -18.62
CA TYR A 248 18.50 38.84 -18.59
C TYR A 248 19.02 39.93 -19.53
N LYS A 249 19.37 41.11 -18.98
CA LYS A 249 20.04 42.18 -19.71
C LYS A 249 21.50 41.79 -19.94
N LYS A 250 21.81 41.48 -21.19
CA LYS A 250 23.16 41.30 -21.75
C LYS A 250 23.93 42.62 -21.55
N PHE A 251 24.94 42.63 -20.69
CA PHE A 251 25.88 43.76 -20.61
C PHE A 251 27.13 43.42 -21.39
N GLU A 252 27.30 44.14 -22.49
CA GLU A 252 28.52 44.19 -23.27
C GLU A 252 29.63 44.90 -22.51
N ASN A 253 30.82 44.39 -22.79
CA ASN A 253 32.10 44.78 -22.24
C ASN A 253 32.50 46.17 -22.76
N SER A 254 32.77 47.14 -21.89
CA SER A 254 33.55 48.32 -22.26
C SER A 254 34.58 48.66 -21.20
N ARG A 255 35.83 48.66 -21.65
CA ARG A 255 37.05 49.04 -20.93
C ARG A 255 36.93 50.45 -20.34
N LYS A 256 37.44 50.66 -19.13
CA LYS A 256 38.22 51.87 -18.81
C LYS A 256 39.17 51.65 -17.62
N LYS A 257 40.36 52.23 -17.79
CA LYS A 257 41.58 52.17 -16.99
C LYS A 257 41.49 52.96 -15.67
N SER A 258 42.52 52.73 -14.84
CA SER A 258 43.07 53.53 -13.72
C SER A 258 42.51 53.17 -12.32
N GLY A 259 43.31 52.97 -11.26
CA GLY A 259 44.75 53.11 -11.07
C GLY A 259 45.21 52.42 -9.76
N LYS A 260 46.54 52.23 -9.65
CA LYS A 260 47.40 51.88 -8.48
C LYS A 260 46.90 52.52 -7.16
N LYS A 261 47.10 52.05 -5.91
CA LYS A 261 48.06 51.20 -5.15
C LYS A 261 47.57 51.22 -3.64
N PRO A 262 48.30 50.80 -2.57
CA PRO A 262 48.52 49.43 -2.08
C PRO A 262 48.37 49.23 -0.51
N TYR A 263 48.62 47.99 -0.02
CA TYR A 263 48.91 47.57 1.38
C TYR A 263 47.78 47.70 2.45
N ARG A 264 47.69 46.88 3.51
CA ARG A 264 48.68 46.07 4.24
C ARG A 264 47.99 44.95 5.04
N ARG A 265 48.65 43.80 5.14
CA ARG A 265 48.41 42.77 6.17
C ARG A 265 48.71 43.30 7.58
N LYS A 266 47.92 42.89 8.56
CA LYS A 266 48.42 42.16 9.73
C LYS A 266 47.40 41.07 10.06
#